data_AF-A0A662YRN0-F1
#
_entry.id   AF-A0A662YRN0-F1
#
_cell.length_a   1.000
_cell.length_b   1.000
_cell.length_c   1.000
_cell.angle_alpha   90.00
_cell.angle_beta   90.00
_cell.angle_gamma   90.00
#
_symmetry.space_group_name_H-M   'P 1'
#
loop_
_entity.id
_entity.type
_entity.pdbx_description
1 polymer ?
#
loop_
_entity_poly.entity_id
_entity_poly.type
_entity_poly.pdbx_seq_one_letter_code
_entity_poly.pdbx_strand_id
1 'polypeptide(L)' 'MKDTSGSPGAHSGEKLASGELRRGGERIPVVLEAKQLKDTVRRRHNGQCWILTRQYVERLIGGSYKNYIVEHM' A
#
# COMPACT_ATOMS: atom_id res chain seq x y z
N MET A 1 -32.05 0.01 13.62
CA MET A 1 -31.26 0.15 12.38
C MET A 1 -29.98 0.90 12.69
N LYS A 2 -28.82 0.29 12.42
CA LYS A 2 -27.59 0.95 11.94
C LYS A 2 -26.58 -0.16 11.62
N ASP A 3 -26.82 -0.77 10.47
CA ASP A 3 -25.82 -1.32 9.58
C ASP A 3 -24.54 -0.46 9.60
N THR A 4 -23.41 -1.07 9.95
CA THR A 4 -22.09 -0.47 9.69
C THR A 4 -21.33 -1.47 8.84
N SER A 5 -21.32 -1.13 7.56
CA SER A 5 -20.57 -1.70 6.46
C SER A 5 -19.11 -1.99 6.84
N GLY A 6 -18.65 -3.17 6.44
CA GLY A 6 -17.27 -3.63 6.65
C GLY A 6 -16.25 -2.62 6.12
N SER A 7 -15.36 -2.19 7.01
CA SER A 7 -14.21 -1.37 6.66
C SER A 7 -13.13 -2.25 6.00
N PRO A 8 -12.56 -1.86 4.85
CA PRO A 8 -11.50 -2.62 4.21
C PRO A 8 -10.23 -2.50 5.04
N GLY A 9 -9.84 -3.60 5.70
CA GLY A 9 -8.51 -3.89 6.24
C GLY A 9 -7.78 -2.72 6.94
N ALA A 10 -7.93 -2.61 8.27
CA ALA A 10 -7.09 -1.73 9.07
C ALA A 10 -5.60 -2.01 8.83
N HIS A 11 -4.90 -1.05 8.26
CA HIS A 11 -3.45 -1.03 8.12
C HIS A 11 -2.83 -0.85 9.52
N SER A 12 -2.55 -1.96 10.20
CA SER A 12 -1.92 -1.99 11.54
C SER A 12 -0.41 -2.25 11.41
N GLY A 13 0.26 -1.47 10.54
CA GLY A 13 1.72 -1.48 10.44
C GLY A 13 2.29 -0.42 11.37
N GLU A 14 3.29 -0.77 12.19
CA GLU A 14 4.00 0.24 12.99
C GLU A 14 4.77 1.17 12.04
N LYS A 15 4.56 2.49 12.19
CA LYS A 15 5.31 3.51 11.46
C LYS A 15 6.74 3.56 11.97
N LEU A 16 7.67 3.10 11.14
CA LEU A 16 9.10 3.06 11.45
C LEU A 16 9.82 4.35 11.03
N ALA A 17 9.46 4.91 9.86
CA ALA A 17 10.09 6.12 9.33
C ALA A 17 9.19 6.87 8.35
N SER A 18 9.61 8.06 7.93
CA SER A 18 9.01 8.85 6.85
C SER A 18 10.09 9.21 5.84
N GLY A 19 9.72 9.33 4.57
CA GLY A 19 10.65 9.65 3.48
C GLY A 19 9.96 10.33 2.31
N GLU A 20 10.74 10.64 1.28
CA GLU A 20 10.27 11.24 0.04
C GLU A 20 10.76 10.41 -1.15
N LEU A 21 9.83 9.90 -1.97
CA LEU A 21 10.12 9.31 -3.26
C LEU A 21 10.21 10.42 -4.30
N ARG A 22 11.34 10.49 -5.01
CA ARG A 22 11.56 11.48 -6.07
C ARG A 22 11.53 10.78 -7.42
N ARG A 23 10.62 11.21 -8.29
CA ARG A 23 10.54 10.71 -9.68
C ARG A 23 10.35 11.88 -10.63
N GLY A 24 11.37 12.13 -11.46
CA GLY A 24 11.40 13.33 -12.30
C GLY A 24 11.31 14.60 -11.44
N GLY A 25 10.33 15.46 -11.73
CA GLY A 25 10.03 16.64 -10.93
C GLY A 25 9.07 16.41 -9.75
N GLU A 26 8.51 15.21 -9.60
CA GLU A 26 7.53 14.92 -8.56
C GLU A 26 8.19 14.44 -7.26
N ARG A 27 7.65 14.92 -6.13
CA ARG A 27 8.02 14.55 -4.76
C ARG A 27 6.83 13.93 -4.07
N ILE A 28 6.96 12.69 -3.62
CA ILE A 28 5.86 11.92 -3.06
C ILE A 28 6.21 11.48 -1.63
N PRO A 29 5.38 11.82 -0.63
CA PRO A 29 5.62 11.38 0.73
C PRO A 29 5.40 9.87 0.86
N VAL A 30 6.31 9.20 1.56
CA VAL A 30 6.23 7.76 1.85
C VAL A 30 6.44 7.48 3.34
N VAL A 31 5.86 6.39 3.81
CA VAL A 31 5.99 5.94 5.20
C VAL A 31 6.59 4.55 5.21
N LEU A 32 7.64 4.32 6.00
CA LEU A 32 8.20 3.00 6.19
C LEU A 32 7.39 2.29 7.26
N GLU A 33 6.84 1.13 6.95
CA GLU A 33 6.10 0.31 7.90
C GLU A 33 6.68 -1.11 7.96
N ALA A 34 6.66 -1.69 9.16
CA ALA A 34 6.80 -3.14 9.30
C ALA A 34 5.51 -3.80 8.82
N LYS A 35 5.60 -4.61 7.76
CA LYS A 35 4.44 -5.30 7.18
C LYS A 35 4.70 -6.80 7.13
N GLN A 36 3.67 -7.56 7.51
CA GLN A 36 3.65 -8.99 7.29
C GLN A 36 3.34 -9.26 5.82
N LEU A 37 4.38 -9.58 5.07
CA LEU A 37 4.29 -9.87 3.65
C LEU A 37 3.80 -11.31 3.43
N LYS A 38 2.88 -11.47 2.49
CA LYS A 38 2.31 -12.78 2.10
C LYS A 38 3.13 -13.39 0.97
N ASP A 39 4.43 -13.56 1.16
CA ASP A 39 5.32 -13.99 0.06
C ASP A 39 5.25 -15.49 -0.22
N THR A 40 4.77 -16.29 0.74
CA THR A 40 4.48 -17.72 0.50
C THR A 40 3.28 -18.19 1.33
N VAL A 41 2.60 -19.23 0.84
CA VAL A 41 1.41 -19.86 1.46
C VAL A 41 1.63 -20.26 2.93
N ARG A 42 2.88 -20.42 3.37
CA ARG A 42 3.22 -20.91 4.73
C ARG A 42 4.19 -20.03 5.53
N ARG A 43 4.72 -18.94 4.97
CA ARG A 43 5.57 -17.99 5.73
C ARG A 43 5.14 -16.56 5.48
N ARG A 44 4.53 -15.99 6.53
CA ARG A 44 4.50 -14.54 6.73
C ARG A 44 5.88 -14.17 7.25
N HIS A 45 6.56 -13.26 6.58
CA HIS A 45 7.79 -12.68 7.10
C HIS A 45 7.57 -11.18 7.28
N ASN A 46 8.21 -10.65 8.32
CA ASN A 46 8.20 -9.22 8.58
C ASN A 46 9.14 -8.55 7.59
N GLY A 47 8.57 -7.86 6.61
CA GLY A 47 9.30 -6.98 5.70
C GLY A 47 9.15 -5.53 6.12
N GLN A 48 10.16 -4.71 5.83
CA GLN A 48 10.02 -3.26 5.91
C GLN A 48 9.63 -2.73 4.54
N CYS A 49 8.48 -2.07 4.43
CA CYS A 49 7.95 -1.59 3.16
C CYS A 49 7.66 -0.10 3.21
N TRP A 50 8.06 0.61 2.15
CA TRP A 50 7.60 1.97 1.92
C TRP A 50 6.17 1.94 1.38
N ILE A 51 5.26 2.55 2.13
CA ILE A 51 3.85 2.61 1.82
C ILE A 51 3.53 3.91 1.09
N LEU A 52 2.76 3.77 0.02
CA LEU A 52 2.23 4.83 -0.83
C LEU A 52 0.70 4.69 -0.87
N THR A 53 0.00 5.82 -0.89
CA THR A 53 -1.46 5.78 -1.10
C THR A 53 -1.75 5.44 -2.56
N ARG A 54 -2.91 4.82 -2.79
CA ARG A 54 -3.37 4.49 -4.14
C ARG A 54 -3.35 5.68 -5.10
N GLN A 55 -3.71 6.87 -4.63
CA GLN A 55 -3.73 8.09 -5.45
C GLN A 55 -2.33 8.42 -5.99
N TYR A 56 -1.28 8.26 -5.18
CA TYR A 56 0.09 8.48 -5.64
C TYR A 56 0.54 7.39 -6.61
N VAL A 57 0.13 6.14 -6.39
CA VAL A 57 0.42 5.04 -7.33
C VAL A 57 -0.24 5.30 -8.69
N GLU A 58 -1.51 5.69 -8.70
CA GLU A 58 -2.26 6.01 -9.93
C GLU A 58 -1.63 7.17 -10.71
N ARG A 59 -1.18 8.19 -10.00
CA ARG A 59 -0.46 9.31 -10.59
C ARG A 59 0.89 8.88 -11.18
N LEU A 60 1.65 8.05 -10.45
CA LEU A 60 2.92 7.52 -10.93
C LEU A 60 2.74 6.68 -12.20
N ILE A 61 1.76 5.78 -12.23
CA ILE A 61 1.54 4.91 -13.39
C ILE A 61 0.78 5.62 -14.53
N GLY A 62 0.32 6.86 -14.33
CA GLY A 62 -0.43 7.63 -15.32
C GLY A 62 -1.79 7.02 -15.66
N GLY A 63 -2.41 6.29 -14.73
CA GLY A 63 -3.62 5.52 -15.00
C GLY A 63 -4.25 4.90 -13.76
N SER A 64 -5.39 4.24 -13.95
CA SER A 64 -6.13 3.60 -12.85
C SER A 64 -5.39 2.37 -12.32
N TYR A 65 -5.24 2.27 -11.00
CA TYR A 65 -4.61 1.13 -10.34
C TYR A 65 -5.38 -0.17 -10.60
N LYS A 66 -6.70 -0.07 -10.86
CA LYS A 66 -7.55 -1.22 -11.21
C LYS A 66 -7.04 -1.97 -12.44
N ASN A 67 -6.40 -1.29 -13.38
CA ASN A 67 -5.87 -1.91 -14.60
C ASN A 67 -4.73 -2.90 -14.32
N TYR A 68 -4.16 -2.86 -13.10
CA TYR A 68 -3.07 -3.73 -12.65
C TYR A 68 -3.54 -4.78 -11.63
N ILE A 69 -4.83 -4.81 -11.31
CA ILE A 69 -5.40 -5.84 -10.44
C ILE A 69 -5.89 -6.97 -11.35
N VAL A 70 -5.24 -8.13 -11.28
CA VAL A 70 -5.80 -9.36 -11.87
C VAL A 70 -6.83 -9.88 -10.89
N GLU A 71 -8.10 -9.68 -11.19
CA GLU A 71 -9.19 -10.31 -10.45
C GLU A 71 -9.20 -11.79 -10.83
N HIS A 72 -8.61 -12.64 -9.98
CA HIS A 72 -8.75 -14.09 -10.15
C HIS A 72 -10.19 -14.44 -9.76
N MET A 73 -11.03 -14.73 -10.75
CA MET A 73 -12.31 -15.42 -10.54
C MET A 73 -12.07 -16.86 -10.09
#